data_AF-A0A821SNW9-F1
#
_entry.id   AF-A0A821SNW9-F1
#
_cell.length_a   1.000
_cell.length_b   1.000
_cell.length_c   1.000
_cell.angle_alpha   90.00
_cell.angle_beta   90.00
_cell.angle_gamma   90.00
#
_symmetry.space_group_name_H-M   'P 1'
#
loop_
_entity.id
_entity.type
_entity.pdbx_description
1 polymer ?
#
loop_
_entity_poly.entity_id
_entity_poly.type
_entity_poly.pdbx_seq_one_letter_code
_entity_poly.pdbx_strand_id
1 'polypeptide(L)'
;MPTFTFSTTEKNKPLLICKGFAYTIDKTTNDKTYWKCEHVRKFKCKGGIHTNCTHTTLLHENDNHNHPGILVQLKFEYLKKKFVIEHLIQAKGLGFKTNYEQDPIFSRHVNQIAALAFLQPNDVSQSFDDLYNPLPQMLHPLLDYFEDTYVGRNRTQGRAKPMFEIELWNMHQRTTDRLMWT
;
A
#
# COMPACT_ATOMS: atom_id res chain seq x y z
N MET A 1 -1.43 20.03 -21.41
CA MET A 1 -2.26 20.69 -20.37
C MET A 1 -2.40 19.72 -19.21
N PRO A 2 -2.06 20.08 -17.96
CA PRO A 2 -2.24 19.17 -16.84
C PRO A 2 -3.73 18.85 -16.69
N THR A 3 -4.08 17.57 -16.81
CA THR A 3 -5.45 17.07 -16.66
C THR A 3 -5.72 16.78 -15.20
N PHE A 4 -6.76 17.41 -14.65
CA PHE A 4 -7.28 17.10 -13.33
C PHE A 4 -8.77 16.73 -13.46
N THR A 5 -9.26 15.93 -12.51
CA THR A 5 -10.65 15.47 -12.50
C THR A 5 -11.31 15.74 -11.15
N PHE A 6 -12.63 15.90 -11.15
CA PHE A 6 -13.40 16.00 -9.92
C PHE A 6 -13.93 14.63 -9.49
N SER A 7 -13.91 14.40 -8.19
CA SER A 7 -14.49 13.23 -7.54
C SER A 7 -15.13 13.66 -6.23
N THR A 8 -15.68 12.71 -5.49
CA THR A 8 -16.27 12.93 -4.18
C THR A 8 -15.73 11.90 -3.19
N THR A 9 -15.54 12.31 -1.93
CA THR A 9 -15.28 11.36 -0.83
C THR A 9 -16.52 10.50 -0.57
N GLU A 10 -16.40 9.41 0.19
CA GLU A 10 -17.55 8.64 0.72
C GLU A 10 -18.57 9.49 1.51
N LYS A 11 -18.15 10.65 2.03
CA LYS A 11 -19.00 11.63 2.71
C LYS A 11 -19.49 12.77 1.79
N ASN A 12 -19.48 12.57 0.47
CA ASN A 12 -19.88 13.54 -0.56
C ASN A 12 -19.15 14.90 -0.55
N LYS A 13 -17.95 14.97 0.03
CA LYS A 13 -17.10 16.17 -0.05
C LYS A 13 -16.40 16.22 -1.41
N PRO A 14 -16.30 17.40 -2.05
CA PRO A 14 -15.63 17.54 -3.34
C PRO A 14 -14.12 17.27 -3.21
N LEU A 15 -13.62 16.45 -4.13
CA LEU A 15 -12.20 16.18 -4.32
C LEU A 15 -11.78 16.61 -5.72
N LEU A 16 -10.57 17.15 -5.81
CA LEU A 16 -9.88 17.34 -7.07
C LEU A 16 -8.72 16.34 -7.13
N ILE A 17 -8.66 15.55 -8.19
CA ILE A 17 -7.60 14.57 -8.42
C ILE A 17 -6.64 15.13 -9.46
N CYS A 18 -5.36 15.29 -9.10
CA CYS A 18 -4.31 15.77 -10.01
C CYS A 18 -3.04 14.94 -9.78
N LYS A 19 -2.44 14.43 -10.87
CA LYS A 19 -1.24 13.56 -10.85
C LYS A 19 -1.31 12.40 -9.84
N GLY A 20 -2.50 11.84 -9.65
CA GLY A 20 -2.72 10.74 -8.71
C GLY A 20 -2.84 11.16 -7.24
N PHE A 21 -2.85 12.44 -6.90
CA PHE A 21 -3.10 12.94 -5.55
C PHE A 21 -4.48 13.57 -5.42
N ALA A 22 -5.11 13.38 -4.26
CA ALA A 22 -6.42 13.98 -3.93
C ALA A 22 -6.22 15.28 -3.16
N TYR A 23 -6.99 16.29 -3.55
CA TYR A 23 -7.00 17.59 -2.92
C TYR A 23 -8.41 17.94 -2.46
N THR A 24 -8.48 18.61 -1.32
CA THR A 24 -9.71 19.17 -0.74
C THR A 24 -9.63 20.70 -0.78
N ILE A 25 -10.79 21.35 -0.80
CA ILE A 25 -10.84 22.82 -0.77
C ILE A 25 -10.27 23.31 0.56
N ASP A 26 -9.29 24.21 0.48
CA ASP A 26 -8.78 24.95 1.63
C ASP A 26 -9.54 26.28 1.80
N LYS A 27 -9.59 27.08 0.72
CA LYS A 27 -10.32 28.35 0.67
C LYS A 27 -10.66 28.74 -0.77
N THR A 28 -11.70 29.54 -0.93
CA THR A 28 -12.12 30.10 -2.23
C THR A 28 -12.11 31.62 -2.15
N THR A 29 -11.63 32.25 -3.21
CA THR A 29 -11.66 33.69 -3.46
C THR A 29 -12.42 33.95 -4.76
N ASN A 30 -12.72 35.20 -5.10
CA ASN A 30 -13.47 35.52 -6.33
C ASN A 30 -12.79 34.99 -7.61
N ASP A 31 -11.46 34.96 -7.62
CA ASP A 31 -10.70 34.62 -8.83
C ASP A 31 -10.08 33.21 -8.80
N LYS A 32 -9.87 32.66 -7.59
CA LYS A 32 -9.09 31.43 -7.39
C LYS A 32 -9.64 30.56 -6.27
N THR A 33 -9.46 29.26 -6.42
CA THR A 33 -9.67 28.29 -5.35
C THR A 33 -8.36 27.64 -4.98
N TYR A 34 -8.09 27.62 -3.68
CA TYR A 34 -6.92 27.01 -3.07
C TYR A 34 -7.30 25.63 -2.58
N TRP A 35 -6.54 24.63 -3.00
CA TRP A 35 -6.74 23.24 -2.64
C TRP A 35 -5.52 22.74 -1.90
N LYS A 36 -5.76 21.98 -0.84
CA LYS A 36 -4.71 21.33 -0.05
C LYS A 36 -4.84 19.83 -0.17
N CYS A 37 -3.73 19.12 -0.12
CA CYS A 37 -3.75 17.67 -0.16
C CYS A 37 -4.69 17.10 0.92
N GLU A 38 -5.49 16.09 0.60
CA GLU A 38 -6.40 15.41 1.54
C GLU A 38 -5.65 14.87 2.77
N HIS A 39 -4.38 14.53 2.57
CA HIS A 39 -3.50 13.87 3.52
C HIS A 39 -2.63 14.82 4.35
N VAL A 40 -2.86 16.15 4.28
CA VAL A 40 -2.17 17.17 5.12
C VAL A 40 -2.22 16.82 6.61
N ARG A 41 -3.36 16.35 7.12
CA ARG A 41 -3.51 16.04 8.56
C ARG A 41 -2.74 14.78 8.97
N LYS A 42 -2.80 13.74 8.14
CA LYS A 42 -2.25 12.41 8.43
C LYS A 42 -0.73 12.36 8.24
N PHE A 43 -0.23 12.97 7.17
CA PHE A 43 1.19 12.88 6.80
C PHE A 43 1.96 14.19 6.96
N LYS A 44 1.31 15.28 7.42
CA LYS A 44 1.90 16.63 7.39
C LYS A 44 2.34 17.04 5.97
N CYS A 45 1.64 16.52 4.97
CA CYS A 45 1.90 16.76 3.56
C CYS A 45 1.80 18.26 3.24
N LYS A 46 2.68 18.75 2.37
CA LYS A 46 2.73 20.16 1.93
C LYS A 46 2.14 20.36 0.53
N GLY A 47 1.70 19.29 -0.13
CA GLY A 47 1.10 19.34 -1.45
C GLY A 47 -0.14 20.25 -1.49
N GLY A 48 -0.22 21.09 -2.51
CA GLY A 48 -1.31 22.03 -2.67
C GLY A 48 -1.37 22.59 -4.09
N ILE A 49 -2.58 22.90 -4.57
CA ILE A 49 -2.79 23.41 -5.92
C ILE A 49 -3.78 24.57 -5.91
N HIS A 50 -3.69 25.44 -6.91
CA HIS A 50 -4.64 26.53 -7.11
C HIS A 50 -5.33 26.37 -8.46
N THR A 51 -6.64 26.53 -8.49
CA THR A 51 -7.41 26.63 -9.73
C THR A 51 -8.02 28.02 -9.87
N ASN A 52 -8.48 28.38 -11.06
CA ASN A 52 -9.41 29.50 -11.19
C ASN A 52 -10.76 29.19 -10.50
N CYS A 53 -11.59 30.21 -10.31
CA CYS A 53 -12.90 30.08 -9.63
C CYS A 53 -13.90 29.17 -10.34
N THR A 54 -13.77 28.97 -11.66
CA THR A 54 -14.57 27.99 -12.43
C THR A 54 -13.94 26.59 -12.45
N HIS A 55 -12.78 26.43 -11.81
CA HIS A 55 -11.99 25.20 -11.78
C HIS A 55 -11.75 24.53 -13.14
N THR A 56 -11.52 25.34 -14.18
CA THR A 56 -11.18 24.87 -15.53
C THR A 56 -9.69 24.92 -15.81
N THR A 57 -8.93 25.70 -15.04
CA THR A 57 -7.50 25.92 -15.25
C THR A 57 -6.73 25.74 -13.95
N LEU A 58 -5.63 24.99 -14.01
CA LEU A 58 -4.64 24.88 -12.94
C LEU A 58 -3.71 26.09 -13.00
N LEU A 59 -3.71 26.92 -11.96
CA LEU A 59 -2.94 28.16 -11.88
C LEU A 59 -1.59 27.98 -11.18
N HIS A 60 -1.50 27.06 -10.22
CA HIS A 60 -0.28 26.75 -9.49
C HIS A 60 -0.34 25.34 -8.92
N GLU A 61 0.81 24.71 -8.78
CA GLU A 61 0.96 23.37 -8.23
C GLU A 61 2.24 23.29 -7.38
N ASN A 62 2.06 22.87 -6.14
CA ASN A 62 3.13 22.45 -5.25
C ASN A 62 3.04 20.92 -5.10
N ASP A 63 3.97 20.21 -5.75
CA ASP A 63 3.99 18.75 -5.85
C ASP A 63 4.80 18.08 -4.72
N ASN A 64 5.04 18.81 -3.62
CA ASN A 64 5.81 18.29 -2.48
C ASN A 64 4.95 17.37 -1.59
N HIS A 65 4.75 16.14 -2.05
CA HIS A 65 4.07 15.06 -1.33
C HIS A 65 5.07 14.13 -0.65
N ASN A 66 4.76 13.73 0.58
CA ASN A 66 5.55 12.79 1.39
C ASN A 66 4.81 11.47 1.65
N HIS A 67 3.84 11.16 0.78
CA HIS A 67 3.03 9.94 0.84
C HIS A 67 2.75 9.48 -0.59
N PRO A 68 2.41 8.19 -0.79
CA PRO A 68 2.03 7.69 -2.10
C PRO A 68 0.72 8.32 -2.60
N GLY A 69 0.58 8.42 -3.92
CA GLY A 69 -0.66 8.83 -4.58
C GLY A 69 -1.74 7.74 -4.50
N ILE A 70 -2.99 8.13 -4.75
CA ILE A 70 -4.20 7.28 -4.67
C ILE A 70 -4.05 6.02 -5.50
N LEU A 71 -3.57 6.09 -6.74
CA LEU A 71 -3.44 4.91 -7.59
C LEU A 71 -2.41 3.92 -7.04
N VAL A 72 -1.33 4.43 -6.44
CA VAL A 72 -0.33 3.59 -5.76
C VAL A 72 -0.92 2.99 -4.50
N GLN A 73 -1.66 3.77 -3.71
CA GLN A 73 -2.34 3.27 -2.51
C GLN A 73 -3.40 2.21 -2.86
N LEU A 74 -4.25 2.45 -3.85
CA LEU A 74 -5.28 1.50 -4.30
C LEU A 74 -4.65 0.24 -4.88
N LYS A 75 -3.57 0.37 -5.67
CA LYS A 75 -2.83 -0.78 -6.18
C LYS A 75 -2.13 -1.54 -5.07
N PHE A 76 -1.59 -0.85 -4.06
CA PHE A 76 -1.02 -1.46 -2.87
C PHE A 76 -2.08 -2.24 -2.10
N GLU A 77 -3.23 -1.63 -1.79
CA GLU A 77 -4.34 -2.31 -1.11
C GLU A 77 -4.90 -3.47 -1.94
N TYR A 78 -5.01 -3.33 -3.26
CA TYR A 78 -5.44 -4.41 -4.16
C TYR A 78 -4.42 -5.56 -4.19
N LEU A 79 -3.13 -5.28 -4.37
CA LEU A 79 -2.07 -6.28 -4.41
C LEU A 79 -1.92 -6.96 -3.06
N LYS A 80 -1.96 -6.19 -1.97
CA LYS A 80 -2.00 -6.69 -0.59
C LYS A 80 -3.20 -7.62 -0.38
N LYS A 81 -4.41 -7.18 -0.74
CA LYS A 81 -5.62 -7.98 -0.60
C LYS A 81 -5.58 -9.23 -1.49
N LYS A 82 -5.10 -9.12 -2.73
CA LYS A 82 -4.96 -10.25 -3.67
C LYS A 82 -3.93 -11.27 -3.17
N PHE A 83 -2.73 -10.81 -2.85
CA PHE A 83 -1.66 -11.63 -2.28
C PHE A 83 -2.16 -12.32 -1.02
N VAL A 84 -2.64 -11.58 -0.03
CA VAL A 84 -3.18 -12.13 1.22
C VAL A 84 -4.29 -13.16 0.96
N ILE A 85 -5.32 -12.82 0.18
CA ILE A 85 -6.45 -13.73 -0.07
C ILE A 85 -6.01 -15.01 -0.79
N GLU A 86 -5.14 -14.92 -1.79
CA GLU A 86 -4.60 -16.09 -2.49
C GLU A 86 -3.89 -17.03 -1.51
N HIS A 87 -3.09 -16.49 -0.59
CA HIS A 87 -2.37 -17.28 0.41
C HIS A 87 -3.30 -17.86 1.49
N LEU A 88 -4.29 -17.09 1.97
CA LEU A 88 -5.27 -17.57 2.95
C LEU A 88 -6.17 -18.68 2.37
N ILE A 89 -6.43 -18.68 1.06
CA ILE A 89 -7.16 -19.75 0.36
C ILE A 89 -6.29 -21.00 0.19
N GLN A 90 -5.01 -20.82 -0.12
CA GLN A 90 -4.04 -21.91 -0.31
C GLN A 90 -3.66 -22.62 1.00
N ALA A 91 -3.71 -21.91 2.14
CA ALA A 91 -3.63 -22.47 3.49
C ALA A 91 -4.90 -23.28 3.83
N LYS A 92 -5.04 -24.43 3.15
CA LYS A 92 -6.18 -25.36 3.13
C LYS A 92 -7.01 -25.37 4.43
N GLY A 93 -8.22 -24.80 4.37
CA GLY A 93 -9.32 -25.15 5.28
C GLY A 93 -9.35 -24.48 6.66
N LEU A 94 -8.50 -23.49 6.94
CA LEU A 94 -8.35 -22.95 8.30
C LEU A 94 -9.33 -21.81 8.67
N GLY A 95 -10.31 -21.49 7.82
CA GLY A 95 -11.26 -20.38 8.07
C GLY A 95 -10.61 -18.99 8.09
N PHE A 96 -9.33 -18.88 7.67
CA PHE A 96 -8.53 -17.66 7.74
C PHE A 96 -9.11 -16.49 6.93
N LYS A 97 -9.86 -16.75 5.85
CA LYS A 97 -10.56 -15.70 5.11
C LYS A 97 -11.59 -14.98 5.98
N THR A 98 -12.44 -15.74 6.68
CA THR A 98 -13.48 -15.18 7.55
C THR A 98 -12.85 -14.37 8.70
N ASN A 99 -11.81 -14.89 9.32
CA ASN A 99 -11.08 -14.19 10.39
C ASN A 99 -10.43 -12.91 9.86
N TYR A 100 -9.86 -12.92 8.66
CA TYR A 100 -9.29 -11.72 8.05
C TYR A 100 -10.31 -10.62 7.77
N GLU A 101 -11.54 -10.99 7.40
CA GLU A 101 -12.62 -10.03 7.13
C GLU A 101 -13.28 -9.50 8.41
N GLN A 102 -13.37 -10.33 9.46
CA GLN A 102 -14.16 -10.04 10.66
C GLN A 102 -13.31 -9.60 11.87
N ASP A 103 -12.03 -9.97 11.92
CA ASP A 103 -11.13 -9.65 13.02
C ASP A 103 -10.01 -8.68 12.58
N PRO A 104 -10.09 -7.39 12.99
CA PRO A 104 -9.07 -6.39 12.68
C PRO A 104 -7.66 -6.73 13.22
N ILE A 105 -7.56 -7.47 14.34
CA ILE A 105 -6.28 -7.87 14.94
C ILE A 105 -5.66 -8.98 14.09
N PHE A 106 -6.44 -9.99 13.72
CA PHE A 106 -6.00 -11.03 12.78
C PHE A 106 -5.53 -10.43 11.45
N SER A 107 -6.34 -9.53 10.89
CA SER A 107 -6.00 -8.80 9.65
C SER A 107 -4.67 -8.04 9.79
N ARG A 108 -4.46 -7.34 10.92
CA ARG A 108 -3.20 -6.64 11.19
C ARG A 108 -2.01 -7.58 11.16
N HIS A 109 -2.10 -8.76 11.78
CA HIS A 109 -1.00 -9.73 11.79
C HIS A 109 -0.72 -10.31 10.40
N VAL A 110 -1.74 -10.69 9.66
CA VAL A 110 -1.59 -11.15 8.27
C VAL A 110 -0.97 -10.05 7.39
N ASN A 111 -1.29 -8.78 7.64
CA ASN A 111 -0.69 -7.65 6.94
C ASN A 111 0.80 -7.47 7.24
N GLN A 112 1.31 -7.93 8.39
CA GLN A 112 2.75 -7.94 8.66
C GLN A 112 3.46 -8.95 7.74
N ILE A 113 2.85 -10.10 7.47
CA ILE A 113 3.37 -11.09 6.50
C ILE A 113 3.36 -10.50 5.09
N ALA A 114 2.26 -9.84 4.69
CA ALA A 114 2.15 -9.19 3.39
C ALA A 114 3.19 -8.07 3.17
N ALA A 115 3.63 -7.43 4.24
CA ALA A 115 4.64 -6.38 4.17
C ALA A 115 6.02 -6.89 3.69
N LEU A 116 6.30 -8.19 3.84
CA LEU A 116 7.56 -8.80 3.38
C LEU A 116 7.76 -8.65 1.87
N ALA A 117 6.68 -8.60 1.08
CA ALA A 117 6.77 -8.38 -0.36
C ALA A 117 7.35 -7.01 -0.73
N PHE A 118 7.45 -6.06 0.19
CA PHE A 118 7.93 -4.71 -0.08
C PHE A 118 9.33 -4.43 0.47
N LEU A 119 9.94 -5.39 1.17
CA LEU A 119 11.33 -5.31 1.62
C LEU A 119 12.29 -5.55 0.46
N GLN A 120 13.53 -5.08 0.59
CA GLN A 120 14.56 -5.50 -0.37
C GLN A 120 14.67 -7.03 -0.35
N PRO A 121 14.85 -7.70 -1.51
CA PRO A 121 14.90 -9.17 -1.55
C PRO A 121 15.88 -9.79 -0.53
N ASN A 122 17.02 -9.13 -0.31
CA ASN A 122 18.05 -9.56 0.63
C ASN A 122 17.60 -9.51 2.11
N ASP A 123 16.64 -8.65 2.45
CA ASP A 123 16.15 -8.46 3.82
C ASP A 123 14.94 -9.35 4.16
N VAL A 124 14.27 -9.91 3.14
CA VAL A 124 13.03 -10.69 3.28
C VAL A 124 13.24 -11.90 4.19
N SER A 125 14.34 -12.64 4.00
CA SER A 125 14.59 -13.88 4.71
C SER A 125 14.77 -13.67 6.22
N GLN A 126 15.60 -12.69 6.60
CA GLN A 126 15.84 -12.36 8.00
C GLN A 126 14.58 -11.77 8.64
N SER A 127 13.87 -10.89 7.93
CA SER A 127 12.66 -10.25 8.45
C SER A 127 11.52 -11.24 8.66
N PHE A 128 11.45 -12.32 7.86
CA PHE A 128 10.52 -13.42 8.10
C PHE A 128 10.84 -14.16 9.41
N ASP A 129 12.11 -14.47 9.66
CA ASP A 129 12.55 -15.16 10.89
C ASP A 129 12.24 -14.32 12.14
N ASP A 130 12.49 -13.01 12.06
CA ASP A 130 12.18 -12.06 13.13
C ASP A 130 10.67 -11.93 13.37
N LEU A 131 9.86 -12.12 12.32
CA LEU A 131 8.39 -12.03 12.36
C LEU A 131 7.74 -13.33 12.86
N TYR A 132 8.38 -14.49 12.69
CA TYR A 132 7.74 -15.78 12.94
C TYR A 132 7.33 -15.96 14.41
N ASN A 133 8.25 -15.74 15.36
CA ASN A 133 7.99 -16.00 16.78
C ASN A 133 7.05 -14.99 17.47
N PRO A 134 7.07 -13.68 17.15
CA PRO A 134 6.16 -12.72 17.76
C PRO A 134 4.70 -12.86 17.31
N LEU A 135 4.43 -13.56 16.20
CA LEU A 135 3.08 -13.71 15.68
C LEU A 135 2.29 -14.79 16.45
N PRO A 136 0.96 -14.64 16.59
CA PRO A 136 0.13 -15.63 17.28
C PRO A 136 0.22 -17.03 16.67
N GLN A 137 0.25 -18.06 17.51
CA GLN A 137 0.37 -19.47 17.11
C GLN A 137 -0.69 -19.92 16.09
N MET A 138 -1.88 -19.32 16.12
CA MET A 138 -2.94 -19.59 15.14
C MET A 138 -2.53 -19.29 13.69
N LEU A 139 -1.52 -18.44 13.47
CA LEU A 139 -0.98 -18.10 12.15
C LEU A 139 0.18 -19.00 11.73
N HIS A 140 0.73 -19.84 12.61
CA HIS A 140 1.85 -20.71 12.27
C HIS A 140 1.58 -21.58 11.03
N PRO A 141 0.39 -22.18 10.82
CA PRO A 141 0.13 -22.92 9.59
C PRO A 141 0.25 -22.08 8.31
N LEU A 142 -0.11 -20.79 8.38
CA LEU A 142 0.06 -19.85 7.27
C LEU A 142 1.54 -19.48 7.08
N LEU A 143 2.25 -19.27 8.19
CA LEU A 143 3.70 -18.95 8.18
C LEU A 143 4.51 -20.14 7.66
N ASP A 144 4.23 -21.36 8.08
CA ASP A 144 4.88 -22.58 7.59
C ASP A 144 4.68 -22.75 6.08
N TYR A 145 3.45 -22.55 5.61
CA TYR A 145 3.15 -22.56 4.18
C TYR A 145 3.95 -21.49 3.44
N PHE A 146 4.00 -20.28 3.98
CA PHE A 146 4.73 -19.16 3.39
C PHE A 146 6.24 -19.42 3.36
N GLU A 147 6.78 -19.97 4.46
CA GLU A 147 8.17 -20.34 4.59
C GLU A 147 8.55 -21.37 3.53
N ASP A 148 7.80 -22.46 3.42
CA ASP A 148 8.09 -23.52 2.45
C ASP A 148 7.97 -23.06 0.99
N THR A 149 7.01 -22.17 0.71
CA THR A 149 6.66 -21.80 -0.66
C THR A 149 7.52 -20.66 -1.20
N TYR A 150 7.82 -19.64 -0.39
CA TYR A 150 8.32 -18.35 -0.89
C TYR A 150 9.65 -17.89 -0.30
N VAL A 151 10.01 -18.42 0.86
CA VAL A 151 11.12 -17.89 1.67
C VAL A 151 12.25 -18.92 1.83
N GLY A 152 11.89 -20.19 2.02
CA GLY A 152 12.78 -21.32 2.24
C GLY A 152 13.12 -21.50 3.72
N ARG A 153 13.03 -22.75 4.22
CA ARG A 153 13.32 -23.03 5.63
C ARG A 153 14.79 -22.79 5.99
N ASN A 154 15.02 -22.16 7.13
CA ASN A 154 16.37 -22.01 7.67
C ASN A 154 16.88 -23.35 8.26
N ARG A 155 17.88 -23.98 7.63
CA ARG A 155 18.46 -25.26 8.07
C ARG A 155 19.92 -25.08 8.44
N THR A 156 20.50 -26.08 9.12
CA THR A 156 21.90 -26.08 9.58
C THR A 156 22.92 -25.89 8.46
N GLN A 157 22.59 -26.32 7.23
CA GLN A 157 23.44 -26.16 6.04
C GLN A 157 23.13 -24.91 5.23
N GLY A 158 22.39 -23.97 5.80
CA GLY A 158 21.87 -22.78 5.12
C GLY A 158 20.39 -22.90 4.78
N ARG A 159 19.86 -21.81 4.23
CA ARG A 159 18.44 -21.71 3.87
C ARG A 159 18.12 -22.58 2.66
N ALA A 160 17.06 -23.38 2.77
CA ALA A 160 16.58 -24.21 1.68
C ALA A 160 16.07 -23.35 0.51
N LYS A 161 16.17 -23.86 -0.72
CA LYS A 161 15.60 -23.17 -1.88
C LYS A 161 14.06 -23.19 -1.81
N PRO A 162 13.38 -22.03 -1.85
CA PRO A 162 11.91 -21.98 -1.86
C PRO A 162 11.34 -22.50 -3.18
N MET A 163 10.05 -22.83 -3.17
CA MET A 163 9.32 -23.22 -4.39
C MET A 163 9.30 -22.10 -5.43
N PHE A 164 9.17 -20.85 -4.98
CA PHE A 164 9.28 -19.64 -5.80
C PHE A 164 10.32 -18.69 -5.19
N GLU A 165 11.31 -18.32 -6.00
CA GLU A 165 12.37 -17.38 -5.60
C GLU A 165 11.80 -16.00 -5.24
N ILE A 166 12.45 -15.32 -4.29
CA ILE A 166 11.97 -14.06 -3.69
C ILE A 166 11.75 -12.99 -4.76
N GLU A 167 12.66 -12.91 -5.71
CA GLU A 167 12.67 -11.97 -6.83
C GLU A 167 11.42 -12.08 -7.72
N LEU A 168 10.77 -13.26 -7.77
CA LEU A 168 9.61 -13.48 -8.62
C LEU A 168 8.33 -12.84 -8.07
N TRP A 169 8.21 -12.76 -6.75
CA TRP A 169 7.00 -12.28 -6.07
C TRP A 169 7.21 -10.96 -5.33
N ASN A 170 8.46 -10.55 -5.10
CA ASN A 170 8.78 -9.29 -4.45
C ASN A 170 8.34 -8.07 -5.29
N MET A 171 7.86 -7.04 -4.59
CA MET A 171 7.27 -5.81 -5.13
C MET A 171 8.10 -4.57 -4.80
N HIS A 172 9.27 -4.71 -4.18
CA HIS A 172 10.13 -3.61 -3.75
C HIS A 172 10.58 -2.74 -4.94
N GLN A 173 11.17 -3.35 -5.96
CA GLN A 173 11.60 -2.64 -7.17
C GLN A 173 10.40 -2.01 -7.88
N ARG A 174 9.29 -2.74 -8.04
CA ARG A 174 8.07 -2.23 -8.69
C ARG A 174 7.44 -1.03 -7.98
N THR A 175 7.60 -0.94 -6.66
CA THR A 175 7.13 0.21 -5.87
C THR A 175 8.12 1.37 -5.98
N THR A 176 9.42 1.08 -5.95
CA THR A 176 10.50 2.08 -6.02
C THR A 176 10.60 2.72 -7.40
N ASP A 177 10.53 1.92 -8.47
CA ASP A 177 10.58 2.37 -9.86
C ASP A 177 9.35 3.22 -10.25
N ARG A 178 8.22 3.05 -9.55
CA ARG A 178 7.00 3.85 -9.74
C ARG A 178 6.98 5.14 -8.92
N LEU A 179 7.98 5.36 -8.06
CA LEU A 179 8.22 6.62 -7.36
C LEU A 179 9.21 7.53 -8.12
N MET A 180 9.71 7.09 -9.28
CA MET A 180 10.51 7.91 -10.19
C MET A 180 9.66 8.32 -11.40
N TRP A 181 8.86 9.37 -11.25
CA TRP A 181 8.35 10.11 -12.41
C TRP A 181 9.28 11.31 -12.62
N THR A 182 10.17 11.21 -13.61
CA THR A 182 10.72 12.39 -14.30
C THR A 182 9.68 12.94 -15.25
#